data_AF-A0AAE3KNK4-F1
#
_entry.id   AF-A0AAE3KNK4-F1
#
_cell.length_a   1.000
_cell.length_b   1.000
_cell.length_c   1.000
_cell.angle_alpha   90.00
_cell.angle_beta   90.00
_cell.angle_gamma   90.00
#
_symmetry.space_group_name_H-M   'P 1'
#
loop_
_entity.id
_entity.type
_entity.pdbx_description
1 polymer ?
#
loop_
_entity_poly.entity_id
_entity_poly.type
_entity_poly.pdbx_seq_one_letter_code
_entity_poly.pdbx_strand_id
1 'polypeptide(L)'
;KAYYLKALKIREDAGDFYRAASDYHNLGVVAEEKREFEEAISYFVKALRIFVDKEDFYKVGYPIRGLGRILKQIGESQFDTVWREVRGFDCTGDLREAIWAARDELDSE
;
A
#
# COMPACT_ATOMS: atom_id res chain seq x y z
N LYS A 1 -0.17 13.06 7.99
CA LYS A 1 -1.59 12.60 7.93
C LYS A 1 -2.56 13.72 7.50
N ALA A 2 -2.73 14.81 8.27
CA ALA A 2 -3.76 15.84 7.98
C ALA A 2 -3.60 16.58 6.63
N TYR A 3 -2.37 16.89 6.18
CA TYR A 3 -2.13 17.55 4.89
C TYR A 3 -2.48 16.65 3.70
N TYR A 4 -2.11 15.37 3.76
CA TYR A 4 -2.42 14.39 2.71
C TYR A 4 -3.92 14.12 2.61
N LEU A 5 -4.66 14.04 3.73
CA LEU A 5 -6.13 13.86 3.69
C LEU A 5 -6.86 15.04 3.05
N LYS A 6 -6.39 16.27 3.29
CA LYS A 6 -6.94 17.46 2.61
C LYS A 6 -6.65 17.44 1.12
N ALA A 7 -5.41 17.13 0.74
CA ALA A 7 -5.03 17.05 -0.67
C ALA A 7 -5.77 15.91 -1.40
N LEU A 8 -5.95 14.77 -0.74
CA LEU A 8 -6.72 13.64 -1.23
C LEU A 8 -8.14 14.04 -1.60
N LYS A 9 -8.85 14.71 -0.68
CA LYS A 9 -10.23 15.14 -0.92
C LYS A 9 -10.33 16.10 -2.11
N ILE A 10 -9.42 17.07 -2.21
CA ILE A 10 -9.38 18.00 -3.34
C ILE A 10 -9.12 17.26 -4.66
N ARG A 11 -8.26 16.24 -4.65
CA ARG A 11 -7.90 15.46 -5.84
C ARG A 11 -9.00 14.49 -6.26
N GLU A 12 -9.69 13.88 -5.31
CA GLU A 12 -10.90 13.07 -5.58
C GLU A 12 -12.02 13.94 -6.15
N ASP A 13 -12.26 15.12 -5.57
CA ASP A 13 -13.24 16.09 -6.08
C ASP A 13 -12.87 16.62 -7.47
N ALA A 14 -11.58 16.72 -7.79
CA ALA A 14 -11.06 17.14 -9.10
C ALA A 14 -10.95 15.99 -10.12
N GLY A 15 -11.22 14.73 -9.73
CA GLY A 15 -11.04 13.55 -10.58
C GLY A 15 -9.57 13.19 -10.88
N ASP A 16 -8.60 13.80 -10.19
CA ASP A 16 -7.18 13.51 -10.30
C ASP A 16 -6.78 12.36 -9.36
N PHE A 17 -7.34 11.18 -9.66
CA PHE A 17 -7.09 9.96 -8.89
C PHE A 17 -5.61 9.57 -8.93
N TYR A 18 -4.90 9.89 -10.01
CA TYR A 18 -3.48 9.55 -10.15
C TYR A 18 -2.62 10.24 -9.08
N ARG A 19 -2.83 11.53 -8.83
CA ARG A 19 -2.13 12.21 -7.73
C ARG A 19 -2.66 11.79 -6.36
N ALA A 20 -3.95 11.43 -6.26
CA ALA A 20 -4.50 10.86 -5.03
C ALA A 20 -3.81 9.54 -4.65
N ALA A 21 -3.41 8.72 -5.64
CA ALA A 21 -2.65 7.49 -5.42
C ALA A 21 -1.28 7.74 -4.74
N SER A 22 -0.59 8.82 -5.13
CA SER A 22 0.65 9.23 -4.45
C SER A 22 0.40 9.69 -3.01
N ASP A 23 -0.73 10.38 -2.74
CA ASP A 23 -1.10 10.74 -1.37
C ASP A 23 -1.46 9.50 -0.54
N TYR A 24 -2.16 8.54 -1.12
CA TYR A 24 -2.45 7.26 -0.49
C TYR A 24 -1.15 6.52 -0.12
N HIS A 25 -0.18 6.44 -1.04
CA HIS A 25 1.12 5.84 -0.72
C HIS A 25 1.79 6.54 0.47
N ASN A 26 1.85 7.87 0.47
CA ASN A 26 2.45 8.63 1.57
C ASN A 26 1.70 8.46 2.89
N LEU A 27 0.36 8.36 2.85
CA LEU A 27 -0.44 8.02 4.03
C LEU A 27 -0.14 6.61 4.55
N GLY A 28 0.08 5.65 3.65
CA GLY A 28 0.51 4.30 3.98
C GLY A 28 1.85 4.29 4.72
N VAL A 29 2.84 5.04 4.23
CA VAL A 29 4.15 5.19 4.90
C VAL A 29 3.99 5.82 6.29
N VAL A 30 3.21 6.89 6.42
CA VAL A 30 2.97 7.54 7.72
C VAL A 30 2.25 6.60 8.70
N ALA A 31 1.32 5.77 8.22
CA ALA A 31 0.62 4.78 9.04
C ALA A 31 1.57 3.63 9.45
N GLU A 32 2.43 3.18 8.54
CA GLU A 32 3.50 2.20 8.81
C GLU A 32 4.44 2.71 9.93
N GLU A 33 4.93 3.95 9.84
CA GLU A 33 5.78 4.55 10.87
C GLU A 33 5.11 4.59 12.25
N LYS A 34 3.78 4.73 12.27
CA LYS A 34 2.97 4.71 13.48
C LYS A 34 2.60 3.32 13.96
N ARG A 35 2.99 2.28 13.23
CA ARG A 35 2.57 0.88 13.44
C ARG A 35 1.05 0.68 13.33
N GLU A 36 0.37 1.57 12.62
CA GLU A 36 -1.05 1.47 12.25
C GLU A 36 -1.16 0.58 10.99
N PHE A 37 -0.81 -0.71 11.11
CA PHE A 37 -0.63 -1.60 9.95
C PHE A 37 -1.90 -1.84 9.12
N GLU A 38 -3.06 -1.90 9.76
CA GLU A 38 -4.36 -2.01 9.09
C GLU A 38 -4.60 -0.82 8.14
N GLU A 39 -4.42 0.41 8.64
CA GLU A 39 -4.54 1.61 7.84
C GLU A 39 -3.48 1.66 6.75
N ALA A 40 -2.24 1.28 7.07
CA ALA A 40 -1.13 1.30 6.12
C ALA A 40 -1.40 0.38 4.91
N ILE A 41 -1.83 -0.86 5.17
CA ILE A 41 -2.22 -1.81 4.13
C ILE A 41 -3.39 -1.27 3.31
N SER A 42 -4.41 -0.70 3.97
CA SER A 42 -5.57 -0.11 3.27
C SER A 42 -5.15 1.01 2.30
N TYR A 43 -4.27 1.91 2.73
CA TYR A 43 -3.79 3.01 1.89
C TYR A 43 -2.88 2.51 0.75
N PHE A 44 -1.97 1.57 1.01
CA PHE A 44 -1.13 1.01 -0.05
C PHE A 44 -1.95 0.27 -1.11
N VAL A 45 -2.95 -0.51 -0.69
CA VAL A 45 -3.88 -1.17 -1.62
C VAL A 45 -4.65 -0.17 -2.48
N LYS A 46 -5.13 0.93 -1.90
CA LYS A 46 -5.82 1.99 -2.65
C LYS A 46 -4.90 2.64 -3.69
N ALA A 47 -3.68 2.98 -3.30
CA ALA A 47 -2.67 3.52 -4.20
C ALA A 47 -2.37 2.55 -5.36
N LEU A 48 -2.15 1.27 -5.02
CA LEU A 48 -1.87 0.21 -5.97
C LEU A 48 -2.98 0.09 -7.03
N ARG A 49 -4.25 0.02 -6.60
CA ARG A 49 -5.38 -0.11 -7.51
C ARG A 49 -5.43 1.03 -8.53
N ILE A 50 -5.20 2.26 -8.09
CA ILE A 50 -5.22 3.42 -8.99
C ILE A 50 -4.03 3.39 -9.95
N PHE A 51 -2.83 3.02 -9.51
CA PHE A 51 -1.67 2.92 -10.41
C PHE A 51 -1.85 1.82 -11.45
N VAL A 52 -2.46 0.68 -11.08
CA VAL A 52 -2.83 -0.38 -12.03
C VAL A 52 -3.89 0.11 -13.02
N ASP A 53 -4.96 0.77 -12.55
CA ASP A 53 -6.02 1.32 -13.42
C ASP A 53 -5.49 2.40 -14.39
N LYS A 54 -4.36 3.03 -14.07
CA LYS A 54 -3.67 4.04 -14.90
C LYS A 54 -2.51 3.47 -15.71
N GLU A 55 -2.29 2.15 -15.66
CA GLU A 55 -1.21 1.43 -16.35
C GLU A 55 0.20 1.98 -16.02
N ASP A 56 0.36 2.60 -14.85
CA ASP A 56 1.64 3.13 -14.38
C ASP A 56 2.37 2.08 -13.54
N PHE A 57 2.97 1.12 -14.24
CA PHE A 57 3.70 0.01 -13.62
C PHE A 57 4.95 0.46 -12.85
N TYR A 58 5.52 1.63 -13.17
CA TYR A 58 6.63 2.18 -12.41
C TYR A 58 6.18 2.55 -10.99
N LYS A 59 5.01 3.20 -10.86
CA LYS A 59 4.47 3.58 -9.55
C LYS A 59 3.83 2.45 -8.77
N VAL A 60 3.39 1.38 -9.44
CA VAL A 60 2.91 0.13 -8.80
C VAL A 60 3.97 -0.46 -7.85
N GLY A 61 5.25 -0.29 -8.14
CA GLY A 61 6.33 -0.77 -7.29
C GLY A 61 6.37 -0.10 -5.89
N TYR A 62 5.96 1.16 -5.76
CA TYR A 62 6.06 1.87 -4.47
C TYR A 62 5.11 1.29 -3.40
N PRO A 63 3.79 1.10 -3.65
CA PRO A 63 2.91 0.43 -2.70
C PRO A 63 3.31 -1.02 -2.41
N ILE A 64 3.77 -1.77 -3.42
CA ILE A 64 4.21 -3.17 -3.23
C ILE A 64 5.41 -3.22 -2.29
N ARG A 65 6.41 -2.35 -2.46
CA ARG A 65 7.55 -2.25 -1.54
C ARG A 65 7.10 -1.87 -0.13
N GLY A 66 6.13 -0.97 0.01
CA GLY A 66 5.53 -0.62 1.30
C GLY A 66 4.88 -1.82 2.01
N LEU A 67 4.12 -2.63 1.26
CA LEU A 67 3.53 -3.87 1.77
C LEU A 67 4.59 -4.91 2.15
N GLY A 68 5.65 -5.04 1.34
CA GLY A 68 6.80 -5.91 1.65
C GLY A 68 7.53 -5.50 2.94
N ARG A 69 7.67 -4.19 3.21
CA ARG A 69 8.21 -3.69 4.49
C ARG A 69 7.32 -4.05 5.67
N ILE A 70 6.00 -3.87 5.54
CA ILE A 70 5.06 -4.26 6.61
C ILE A 70 5.15 -5.76 6.87
N LEU A 71 5.14 -6.57 5.81
CA LEU A 71 5.30 -8.03 5.89
C LEU A 71 6.57 -8.41 6.65
N LYS A 72 7.70 -7.73 6.38
CA LYS A 72 8.96 -7.91 7.11
C LYS A 72 8.85 -7.53 8.59
N GLN A 73 8.13 -6.46 8.92
CA GLN A 73 8.02 -5.94 10.28
C GLN A 73 7.11 -6.78 11.19
N ILE A 74 5.98 -7.26 10.68
CA ILE A 74 4.98 -7.99 11.49
C ILE A 74 5.04 -9.52 11.30
N GLY A 75 5.72 -9.97 10.24
CA GLY A 75 5.80 -11.38 9.85
C GLY A 75 4.57 -11.87 9.08
N GLU A 76 4.72 -13.01 8.38
CA GLU A 76 3.68 -13.55 7.48
C GLU A 76 2.35 -13.81 8.20
N SER A 77 2.38 -14.39 9.40
CA SER A 77 1.16 -14.74 10.14
C SER A 77 0.34 -13.51 10.55
N GLN A 78 0.99 -12.43 11.01
CA GLN A 78 0.28 -11.19 11.36
C GLN A 78 -0.17 -10.45 10.09
N PHE A 79 0.65 -10.45 9.04
CA PHE A 79 0.29 -9.84 7.77
C PHE A 79 -0.97 -10.46 7.17
N ASP A 80 -1.06 -11.79 7.12
CA ASP A 80 -2.24 -12.46 6.60
C ASP A 80 -3.50 -12.16 7.43
N THR A 81 -3.35 -12.02 8.75
CA THR A 81 -4.44 -11.64 9.66
C THR A 81 -4.94 -10.23 9.34
N VAL A 82 -4.03 -9.24 9.35
CA VAL A 82 -4.36 -7.84 9.07
C VAL A 82 -4.90 -7.69 7.65
N TRP A 83 -4.33 -8.41 6.68
CA TRP A 83 -4.79 -8.40 5.31
C TRP A 83 -6.24 -8.88 5.21
N ARG A 84 -6.57 -9.98 5.88
CA ARG A 84 -7.93 -10.54 5.91
C ARG A 84 -8.91 -9.58 6.60
N GLU A 85 -8.49 -8.89 7.64
CA GLU A 85 -9.31 -7.86 8.30
C GLU A 85 -9.61 -6.67 7.36
N VAL A 86 -8.61 -6.22 6.60
CA VAL A 86 -8.75 -5.06 5.70
C VAL A 86 -9.51 -5.40 4.42
N ARG A 87 -9.29 -6.59 3.83
CA ARG A 87 -9.83 -6.96 2.51
C ARG A 87 -11.00 -7.94 2.57
N GLY A 88 -11.13 -8.72 3.64
CA GLY A 88 -12.10 -9.80 3.76
C GLY A 88 -11.74 -11.06 2.94
N PHE A 89 -10.56 -11.11 2.31
CA PHE A 89 -10.08 -12.26 1.53
C PHE A 89 -8.56 -12.35 1.60
N ASP A 90 -8.02 -13.54 1.33
CA ASP A 90 -6.59 -13.82 1.45
C ASP A 90 -5.77 -13.21 0.30
N CYS A 91 -4.54 -12.78 0.60
CA CYS A 91 -3.62 -12.30 -0.42
C CYS A 91 -3.14 -13.48 -1.28
N THR A 92 -3.58 -13.55 -2.53
CA THR A 92 -3.26 -14.65 -3.47
C THR A 92 -2.86 -14.13 -4.85
N GLY A 93 -2.26 -15.00 -5.67
CA GLY A 93 -1.84 -14.72 -7.05
C GLY A 93 -0.63 -13.79 -7.17
N ASP A 94 -0.53 -13.11 -8.31
CA ASP A 94 0.60 -12.25 -8.68
C ASP A 94 0.91 -11.16 -7.65
N LEU A 95 -0.13 -10.64 -6.97
CA LEU A 95 0.04 -9.63 -5.93
C LEU A 95 0.78 -10.19 -4.72
N ARG A 96 0.49 -11.42 -4.31
CA ARG A 96 1.20 -12.08 -3.22
C ARG A 96 2.66 -12.28 -3.61
N GLU A 97 2.92 -12.80 -4.80
CA GLU A 97 4.30 -13.03 -5.26
C GLU A 97 5.10 -11.72 -5.29
N ALA A 98 4.51 -10.63 -5.79
CA ALA A 98 5.18 -9.34 -5.84
C ALA A 98 5.50 -8.77 -4.44
N ILE A 99 4.60 -8.94 -3.45
CA ILE A 99 4.84 -8.47 -2.07
C ILE A 99 5.96 -9.27 -1.40
N TRP A 100 5.98 -10.59 -1.59
CA TRP A 100 7.02 -11.46 -1.03
C TRP A 100 8.37 -11.24 -1.71
N ALA A 101 8.39 -11.07 -3.03
CA ALA A 101 9.60 -10.70 -3.75
C ALA A 101 10.16 -9.35 -3.25
N ALA A 102 9.29 -8.34 -3.09
CA ALA A 102 9.71 -7.04 -2.57
C ALA A 102 10.22 -7.11 -1.11
N ARG A 103 9.70 -8.03 -0.29
CA ARG A 103 10.25 -8.31 1.04
C ARG A 103 11.66 -8.87 0.94
N ASP A 104 11.87 -9.86 0.09
CA ASP A 104 13.16 -10.54 -0.06
C ASP A 104 14.22 -9.60 -0.67
N GLU A 105 13.83 -8.69 -1.57
CA GLU A 105 14.69 -7.61 -2.06
C GLU A 105 15.17 -6.68 -0.94
N LEU A 106 14.32 -6.40 0.07
CA LEU A 106 14.69 -5.57 1.24
C LEU A 106 15.64 -6.27 2.21
N ASP A 107 15.87 -7.58 2.07
CA ASP A 107 16.89 -8.33 2.83
C ASP A 107 18.26 -8.30 2.14
N SER A 108 18.31 -7.83 0.88
CA SER A 108 19.52 -7.79 0.05
C SER A 108 20.27 -6.46 0.11
N GLU A 109 19.69 -5.44 0.78
CA GLU A 109 20.29 -4.10 1.02
C GLU A 109 20.94 -4.03 2.42
#